data_AF-A0A953LQA7-F1
#
_entry.id   AF-A0A953LQA7-F1
#
_cell.length_a   1.000
_cell.length_b   1.000
_cell.length_c   1.000
_cell.angle_alpha   90.00
_cell.angle_beta   90.00
_cell.angle_gamma   90.00
#
_symmetry.space_group_name_H-M   'P 1'
#
loop_
_entity.id
_entity.type
_entity.pdbx_description
1 polymer ?
#
loop_
_entity_poly.entity_id
_entity_poly.type
_entity_poly.pdbx_seq_one_letter_code
_entity_poly.pdbx_strand_id
1 'polypeptide(L)'
;TDSPDLPAELLDAARAALQDADAVLGPSADGGFYLIGLRSCPEGLLAGLPWSSDETFDRTRERMLERGLRLEVLPTWFDIDLPEDLAALQGRLDRGEVVAPATARALSRLTPREPRITVVMPALDEERRVGPALRALVGAGGWHEVILVDGGSRDRTVERARTVPGVRVVASPRGRARQMNRGAQAATGDVLLFLHVDVALPEDARARVAAPLADPAVVAGAFRTWTVADQRASWLAPLLHLGDLRSRYSGLPYGDQAVFVRAGTFRQIGGFPDQPLMEDLELARRLRRVGRIRIVPARVRVSGRRFLARPLYYFLLVNFMPLFYALGVPATRLARLYGDPR
;
A
#
# COMPACT_ATOMS: atom_id res chain seq x y z
N THR A 1 2.21 -11.25 -27.01
CA THR A 1 3.59 -10.84 -27.29
C THR A 1 4.32 -10.76 -25.98
N ASP A 2 5.53 -11.29 -26.01
CA ASP A 2 6.69 -11.15 -25.11
C ASP A 2 7.28 -9.74 -25.09
N SER A 3 6.89 -8.83 -25.99
CA SER A 3 7.21 -7.40 -25.95
C SER A 3 5.99 -6.55 -25.55
N PRO A 4 5.49 -6.64 -24.30
CA PRO A 4 4.34 -5.84 -23.83
C PRO A 4 4.63 -4.33 -23.75
N ASP A 5 5.90 -3.96 -23.90
CA ASP A 5 6.45 -2.62 -23.81
C ASP A 5 6.82 -2.06 -25.20
N LEU A 6 6.47 -2.78 -26.28
CA LEU A 6 6.76 -2.38 -27.66
C LEU A 6 6.08 -1.03 -28.00
N PRO A 7 6.84 0.00 -28.41
CA PRO A 7 6.30 1.30 -28.77
C PRO A 7 5.38 1.20 -30.00
N ALA A 8 4.25 1.91 -29.95
CA ALA A 8 3.30 1.95 -31.07
C ALA A 8 3.97 2.50 -32.35
N GLU A 9 4.95 3.39 -32.19
CA GLU A 9 5.71 4.01 -33.27
C GLU A 9 6.46 2.97 -34.11
N LEU A 10 6.93 1.86 -33.51
CA LEU A 10 7.58 0.78 -34.26
C LEU A 10 6.57 -0.03 -35.08
N LEU A 11 5.35 -0.21 -34.58
CA LEU A 11 4.27 -0.86 -35.32
C LEU A 11 3.80 0.03 -36.49
N ASP A 12 3.72 1.34 -36.27
CA ASP A 12 3.38 2.30 -37.31
C ASP A 12 4.49 2.37 -38.38
N ALA A 13 5.77 2.35 -37.97
CA ALA A 13 6.91 2.27 -38.86
C ALA A 13 6.90 0.97 -39.69
N ALA A 14 6.61 -0.18 -39.07
CA ALA A 14 6.45 -1.45 -39.78
C ALA A 14 5.37 -1.36 -40.87
N ARG A 15 4.22 -0.77 -40.53
CA ARG A 15 3.11 -0.60 -41.47
C ARG A 15 3.44 0.35 -42.60
N ALA A 16 4.14 1.45 -42.32
CA ALA A 16 4.59 2.41 -43.33
C ALA A 16 5.62 1.77 -44.27
N ALA A 17 6.59 1.03 -43.74
CA ALA A 17 7.60 0.33 -44.53
C ALA A 17 6.99 -0.63 -45.55
N LEU A 18 5.91 -1.34 -45.18
CA LEU A 18 5.18 -2.24 -46.06
C LEU A 18 4.42 -1.55 -47.20
N GLN A 19 4.44 -0.21 -47.31
CA GLN A 19 3.95 0.48 -48.51
C GLN A 19 4.94 0.35 -49.67
N ASP A 20 6.24 0.34 -49.39
CA ASP A 20 7.30 0.30 -50.40
C ASP A 20 8.09 -1.03 -50.41
N ALA A 21 8.28 -1.65 -49.24
CA ALA A 21 9.00 -2.90 -49.03
C ALA A 21 8.08 -4.14 -48.97
N ASP A 22 8.55 -5.28 -49.50
CA ASP A 22 7.79 -6.54 -49.55
C ASP A 22 7.72 -7.23 -48.18
N ALA A 23 8.74 -6.98 -47.35
CA ALA A 23 8.88 -7.52 -46.01
C ALA A 23 9.45 -6.47 -45.04
N VAL A 24 9.14 -6.60 -43.75
CA VAL A 24 9.75 -5.84 -42.67
C VAL A 24 10.11 -6.78 -41.52
N LEU A 25 11.29 -6.59 -40.92
CA LEU A 25 11.74 -7.32 -39.74
C LEU A 25 12.14 -6.36 -38.62
N GLY A 26 11.70 -6.64 -37.40
CA GLY A 26 12.12 -5.95 -36.18
C GLY A 26 13.01 -6.86 -35.33
N PRO A 27 14.34 -6.64 -35.28
CA PRO A 27 15.26 -7.51 -34.56
C PRO A 27 15.09 -7.42 -33.04
N SER A 28 15.23 -8.53 -32.33
CA SER A 28 15.40 -8.57 -30.88
C SER A 28 16.89 -8.62 -30.50
N ALA A 29 17.21 -8.42 -29.22
CA ALA A 29 18.60 -8.36 -28.75
C ALA A 29 19.27 -9.74 -28.65
N ASP A 30 18.49 -10.81 -28.63
CA ASP A 30 18.93 -12.21 -28.48
C ASP A 30 19.24 -12.91 -29.81
N GLY A 31 19.09 -12.21 -30.94
CA GLY A 31 19.26 -12.75 -32.30
C GLY A 31 17.97 -13.28 -32.93
N GLY A 32 16.82 -13.10 -32.28
CA GLY A 32 15.49 -13.28 -32.84
C GLY A 32 14.90 -12.03 -33.49
N PHE A 33 13.57 -11.98 -33.57
CA PHE A 33 12.83 -10.79 -34.00
C PHE A 33 11.51 -10.65 -33.24
N TYR A 34 11.21 -9.44 -32.76
CA TYR A 34 9.93 -9.11 -32.11
C TYR A 34 8.79 -8.93 -33.12
N LEU A 35 9.12 -8.74 -34.41
CA LEU A 35 8.14 -8.52 -35.47
C LEU A 35 8.61 -9.03 -36.83
N ILE A 36 7.69 -9.66 -37.55
CA ILE A 36 7.77 -9.93 -38.99
C ILE A 36 6.49 -9.41 -39.66
N GLY A 37 6.65 -8.60 -40.70
CA GLY A 37 5.56 -8.11 -41.53
C GLY A 37 5.80 -8.47 -42.99
N LEU A 38 4.77 -8.95 -43.69
CA LEU A 38 4.85 -9.41 -45.08
C LEU A 38 3.62 -8.93 -45.85
N ARG A 39 3.81 -8.40 -47.07
CA ARG A 39 2.69 -8.16 -47.99
C ARG A 39 2.11 -9.45 -48.56
N SER A 40 2.99 -10.40 -48.85
CA SER A 40 2.69 -11.76 -49.30
C SER A 40 3.75 -12.68 -48.73
N CYS A 41 3.36 -13.87 -48.27
CA CYS A 41 4.29 -14.84 -47.71
C CYS A 41 4.63 -15.90 -48.76
N PRO A 42 5.86 -15.93 -49.30
CA PRO A 42 6.29 -16.96 -50.23
C PRO A 42 6.24 -18.35 -49.57
N GLU A 43 5.90 -19.36 -50.36
CA GLU A 43 5.86 -20.73 -49.89
C GLU A 43 7.22 -21.17 -49.34
N GLY A 44 7.20 -21.75 -48.13
CA GLY A 44 8.39 -22.24 -47.46
C GLY A 44 9.34 -21.16 -46.92
N LEU A 45 8.97 -19.87 -46.93
CA LEU A 45 9.82 -18.79 -46.41
C LEU A 45 10.32 -19.11 -44.99
N LEU A 46 9.43 -19.53 -44.11
CA LEU A 46 9.75 -19.80 -42.71
C LEU A 46 10.09 -21.29 -42.41
N ALA A 47 10.12 -22.14 -43.44
CA ALA A 47 10.26 -23.58 -43.25
C ALA A 47 11.72 -23.97 -42.92
N GLY A 48 11.93 -24.70 -41.82
CA GLY A 48 13.27 -25.17 -41.43
C GLY A 48 14.23 -24.06 -41.03
N LEU A 49 13.72 -22.91 -40.57
CA LEU A 49 14.53 -21.92 -39.88
C LEU A 49 14.94 -22.44 -38.48
N PRO A 50 16.12 -22.09 -37.98
CA PRO A 50 16.56 -22.47 -36.64
C PRO A 50 15.83 -21.62 -35.59
N TRP A 51 14.60 -21.98 -35.24
CA TRP A 51 13.83 -21.26 -34.22
C TRP A 51 14.48 -21.34 -32.84
N SER A 52 14.29 -20.29 -32.04
CA SER A 52 14.85 -20.18 -30.68
C SER A 52 16.39 -20.26 -30.65
N SER A 53 17.04 -19.68 -31.65
CA SER A 53 18.49 -19.50 -31.75
C SER A 53 18.83 -18.04 -32.06
N ASP A 54 20.01 -17.62 -31.64
CA ASP A 54 20.65 -16.35 -31.97
C ASP A 54 20.90 -16.14 -33.47
N GLU A 55 20.79 -17.18 -34.30
CA GLU A 55 20.88 -17.09 -35.75
C GLU A 55 19.53 -16.84 -36.44
N THR A 56 18.40 -16.91 -35.71
CA THR A 56 17.05 -16.88 -36.30
C THR A 56 16.85 -15.65 -37.19
N PHE A 57 17.24 -14.47 -36.71
CA PHE A 57 17.11 -13.21 -37.44
C PHE A 57 17.91 -13.21 -38.73
N ASP A 58 19.21 -13.49 -38.65
CA ASP A 58 20.12 -13.40 -39.79
C ASP A 58 19.73 -14.42 -40.87
N ARG A 59 19.35 -15.65 -40.48
CA ARG A 59 18.90 -16.69 -41.42
C ARG A 59 17.57 -16.34 -42.08
N THR A 60 16.67 -15.68 -41.34
CA THR A 60 15.40 -15.18 -41.89
C THR A 60 15.66 -14.05 -42.89
N ARG A 61 16.52 -13.09 -42.54
CA ARG A 61 16.94 -11.97 -43.41
C ARG A 61 17.57 -12.47 -44.70
N GLU A 62 18.57 -13.35 -44.60
CA GLU A 62 19.25 -13.96 -45.76
C GLU A 62 18.25 -14.59 -46.71
N ARG A 63 17.33 -15.41 -46.18
CA ARG A 63 16.34 -16.10 -46.99
C ARG A 63 15.35 -15.15 -47.67
N MET A 64 14.94 -14.06 -47.02
CA MET A 64 14.09 -13.04 -47.64
C MET A 64 14.80 -12.38 -48.83
N LEU A 65 16.09 -12.06 -48.67
CA LEU A 65 16.92 -11.47 -49.73
C LEU A 65 17.16 -12.46 -50.88
N GLU A 66 17.44 -13.73 -50.60
CA GLU A 66 17.58 -14.81 -51.60
C GLU A 66 16.31 -15.01 -52.44
N ARG A 67 15.14 -14.76 -51.85
CA ARG A 67 13.84 -14.80 -52.53
C ARG A 67 13.48 -13.51 -53.26
N GLY A 68 14.40 -12.53 -53.27
CA GLY A 68 14.23 -11.26 -53.98
C GLY A 68 13.24 -10.29 -53.32
N LEU A 69 12.92 -10.47 -52.03
CA LEU A 69 12.03 -9.54 -51.32
C LEU A 69 12.78 -8.25 -51.00
N ARG A 70 12.15 -7.09 -51.24
CA ARG A 70 12.62 -5.82 -50.68
C ARG A 70 12.33 -5.83 -49.19
N LEU A 71 13.37 -5.88 -48.37
CA LEU A 71 13.27 -5.98 -46.93
C LEU A 71 13.68 -4.67 -46.25
N GLU A 72 12.81 -4.16 -45.37
CA GLU A 72 13.15 -3.10 -44.42
C GLU A 72 13.46 -3.70 -43.04
N VAL A 73 14.49 -3.20 -42.37
CA VAL A 73 14.85 -3.62 -41.00
C VAL A 73 14.61 -2.46 -40.04
N LEU A 74 13.77 -2.68 -39.04
CA LEU A 74 13.46 -1.70 -38.00
C LEU A 74 14.55 -1.67 -36.91
N PRO A 75 14.54 -0.64 -36.04
CA PRO A 75 15.39 -0.64 -34.85
C PRO A 75 15.18 -1.87 -33.98
N THR A 76 16.26 -2.33 -33.35
CA THR A 76 16.24 -3.41 -32.37
C THR A 76 15.37 -3.05 -31.18
N TRP A 77 14.58 -4.00 -30.70
CA TRP A 77 13.79 -3.86 -29.48
C TRP A 77 14.04 -5.02 -28.51
N PHE A 78 13.52 -4.85 -27.30
CA PHE A 78 13.62 -5.79 -26.20
C PHE A 78 12.39 -6.72 -26.16
N ASP A 79 12.64 -8.00 -25.94
CA ASP A 79 11.67 -9.05 -25.67
C ASP A 79 11.97 -9.72 -24.32
N ILE A 80 11.03 -10.55 -23.87
CA ILE A 80 11.07 -11.19 -22.55
C ILE A 80 11.12 -12.70 -22.76
N ASP A 81 12.30 -13.28 -22.57
CA ASP A 81 12.52 -14.73 -22.71
C ASP A 81 12.93 -15.39 -21.39
N LEU A 82 13.71 -14.68 -20.57
CA LEU A 82 14.29 -15.16 -19.34
C LEU A 82 13.75 -14.45 -18.09
N PRO A 83 13.84 -15.05 -16.89
CA PRO A 83 13.41 -14.41 -15.65
C PRO A 83 14.09 -13.06 -15.35
N GLU A 84 15.35 -12.88 -15.76
CA GLU A 84 16.09 -11.63 -15.66
C GLU A 84 15.49 -10.48 -16.49
N ASP A 85 14.85 -10.79 -17.62
CA ASP A 85 14.20 -9.81 -18.49
C ASP A 85 12.99 -9.18 -17.80
N LEU A 86 12.32 -9.92 -16.91
CA LEU A 86 11.24 -9.37 -16.07
C LEU A 86 11.76 -8.28 -15.13
N ALA A 87 13.00 -8.40 -14.63
CA ALA A 87 13.59 -7.36 -13.77
C ALA A 87 13.94 -6.11 -14.58
N ALA A 88 14.46 -6.27 -15.80
CA ALA A 88 14.70 -5.16 -16.71
C ALA A 88 13.40 -4.42 -17.08
N LEU A 89 12.34 -5.16 -17.42
CA LEU A 89 11.01 -4.62 -17.69
C LEU A 89 10.44 -3.87 -16.47
N GLN A 90 10.54 -4.45 -15.27
CA GLN A 90 10.10 -3.79 -14.04
C GLN A 90 10.84 -2.47 -13.83
N GLY A 91 12.15 -2.43 -14.08
CA GLY A 91 12.95 -1.20 -13.99
C GLY A 91 12.50 -0.11 -14.96
N ARG A 92 12.18 -0.47 -16.20
CA ARG A 92 11.65 0.45 -17.22
C ARG A 92 10.27 1.01 -16.83
N LEU A 93 9.39 0.15 -16.32
CA LEU A 93 8.07 0.53 -15.79
C LEU A 93 8.18 1.46 -14.58
N ASP A 94 9.09 1.17 -13.65
CA ASP A 94 9.33 1.98 -12.45
C ASP A 94 9.81 3.40 -12.81
N ARG A 95 10.65 3.52 -13.85
CA ARG A 95 11.16 4.82 -14.35
C ARG A 95 10.17 5.55 -15.26
N GLY A 96 9.05 4.92 -15.61
CA GLY A 96 8.06 5.50 -16.53
C GLY A 96 8.55 5.58 -17.98
N GLU A 97 9.56 4.79 -18.35
CA GLU A 97 10.07 4.72 -19.73
C GLU A 97 9.06 4.04 -20.67
N VAL A 98 8.19 3.18 -20.11
CA VAL A 98 7.16 2.47 -20.87
C VAL A 98 5.84 2.40 -20.12
N VAL A 99 4.74 2.33 -20.88
CA VAL A 99 3.37 2.27 -20.36
C VAL A 99 2.74 0.91 -20.70
N ALA A 100 2.81 -0.05 -19.77
CA ALA A 100 2.16 -1.36 -19.90
C ALA A 100 1.33 -1.69 -18.64
N PRO A 101 0.12 -1.13 -18.47
CA PRO A 101 -0.63 -1.18 -17.20
C PRO A 101 -1.09 -2.59 -16.81
N ALA A 102 -1.42 -3.44 -17.78
CA ALA A 102 -1.77 -4.83 -17.52
C ALA A 102 -0.55 -5.63 -17.04
N THR A 103 0.59 -5.43 -17.69
CA THR A 103 1.87 -6.09 -17.36
C THR A 103 2.40 -5.63 -16.01
N ALA A 104 2.40 -4.33 -15.72
CA ALA A 104 2.76 -3.80 -14.41
C ALA A 104 1.92 -4.43 -13.28
N ARG A 105 0.62 -4.63 -13.52
CA ARG A 105 -0.26 -5.32 -12.58
C ARG A 105 0.10 -6.80 -12.43
N ALA A 106 0.45 -7.49 -13.51
CA ALA A 106 0.87 -8.89 -13.46
C ALA A 106 2.21 -9.06 -12.73
N LEU A 107 3.22 -8.24 -13.06
CA LEU A 107 4.51 -8.24 -12.40
C LEU A 107 4.41 -7.99 -10.90
N SER A 108 3.57 -7.04 -10.48
CA SER A 108 3.35 -6.79 -9.05
C SER A 108 2.83 -8.01 -8.25
N ARG A 109 2.27 -9.01 -8.94
CA ARG A 109 1.85 -10.28 -8.34
C ARG A 109 2.96 -11.34 -8.33
N LEU A 110 3.85 -11.31 -9.33
CA LEU A 110 4.92 -12.30 -9.52
C LEU A 110 6.17 -11.95 -8.71
N THR A 111 6.48 -10.66 -8.57
CA THR A 111 7.61 -10.15 -7.80
C THR A 111 7.10 -9.23 -6.68
N PRO A 112 6.49 -9.79 -5.61
CA PRO A 112 6.00 -8.99 -4.51
C PRO A 112 7.17 -8.28 -3.83
N ARG A 113 7.33 -6.98 -4.11
CA ARG A 113 8.23 -6.12 -3.36
C ARG A 113 7.73 -6.05 -1.92
N GLU A 114 8.65 -6.11 -0.96
CA GLU A 114 8.30 -5.79 0.41
C GLU A 114 7.78 -4.35 0.49
N PRO A 115 6.56 -4.12 1.03
CA PRO A 115 6.01 -2.78 1.07
C PRO A 115 6.83 -1.89 2.00
N ARG A 116 7.11 -0.66 1.57
CA ARG A 116 7.67 0.37 2.47
C ARG A 116 6.56 0.85 3.39
N ILE A 117 6.68 0.54 4.68
CA ILE A 117 5.68 0.89 5.68
C ILE A 117 6.14 2.13 6.45
N THR A 118 5.37 3.21 6.33
CA THR A 118 5.53 4.43 7.14
C THR A 118 4.63 4.33 8.37
N VAL A 119 5.21 4.49 9.56
CA VAL A 119 4.44 4.56 10.81
C VAL A 119 4.09 6.02 11.09
N VAL A 120 2.80 6.31 11.26
CA VAL A 120 2.27 7.64 11.61
C VAL A 120 1.75 7.57 13.04
N MET A 121 2.39 8.30 13.94
CA MET A 121 2.09 8.30 15.37
C MET A 121 1.57 9.68 15.83
N PRO A 122 0.25 9.87 16.03
CA PRO A 122 -0.26 11.10 16.60
C PRO A 122 0.08 11.19 18.10
N ALA A 123 0.50 12.37 18.57
CA ALA A 123 0.78 12.65 19.97
C ALA A 123 0.24 14.02 20.41
N LEU A 124 -0.21 14.09 21.67
CA LEU A 124 -0.63 15.32 22.34
C LEU A 124 -0.46 15.16 23.84
N ASP A 125 0.46 15.91 24.44
CA ASP A 125 0.75 15.87 25.88
C ASP A 125 1.08 14.44 26.40
N GLU A 126 2.01 13.78 25.71
CA GLU A 126 2.45 12.39 25.89
C GLU A 126 3.89 12.24 26.42
N GLU A 127 4.43 13.24 27.14
CA GLU A 127 5.85 13.31 27.55
C GLU A 127 6.37 12.01 28.17
N ARG A 128 5.57 11.36 29.03
CA ARG A 128 5.97 10.16 29.78
C ARG A 128 6.10 8.91 28.91
N ARG A 129 5.34 8.82 27.81
CA ARG A 129 5.21 7.59 27.01
C ARG A 129 5.90 7.68 25.66
N VAL A 130 5.97 8.87 25.06
CA VAL A 130 6.45 9.06 23.68
C VAL A 130 7.89 8.56 23.48
N GLY A 131 8.80 8.85 24.44
CA GLY A 131 10.19 8.42 24.35
C GLY A 131 10.36 6.90 24.34
N PRO A 132 9.87 6.18 25.38
CA PRO A 132 9.90 4.71 25.40
C PRO A 132 9.19 4.07 24.20
N ALA A 133 8.01 4.56 23.80
CA ALA A 133 7.25 4.01 22.69
C ALA A 133 8.01 4.13 21.35
N LEU A 134 8.58 5.30 21.07
CA LEU A 134 9.38 5.51 19.85
C LEU A 134 10.66 4.67 19.85
N ARG A 135 11.35 4.53 20.98
CA ARG A 135 12.54 3.67 21.06
C ARG A 135 12.22 2.20 20.82
N ALA A 136 11.12 1.70 21.38
CA ALA A 136 10.66 0.33 21.11
C ALA A 136 10.30 0.14 19.64
N LEU A 137 9.58 1.10 19.05
CA LEU A 137 9.19 1.06 17.64
C LEU A 137 10.40 1.07 16.70
N VAL A 138 11.34 2.00 16.89
CA VAL A 138 12.57 2.09 16.08
C VAL A 138 13.45 0.87 16.30
N GLY A 139 13.57 0.40 17.55
CA GLY A 139 14.36 -0.79 17.90
C GLY A 139 13.85 -2.09 17.30
N ALA A 140 12.54 -2.22 17.09
CA ALA A 140 11.96 -3.36 16.36
C ALA A 140 12.41 -3.39 14.89
N GLY A 141 12.83 -2.25 14.33
CA GLY A 141 13.38 -2.16 12.99
C GLY A 141 12.36 -2.45 11.87
N GLY A 142 12.84 -2.41 10.63
CA GLY A 142 12.01 -2.76 9.47
C GLY A 142 10.90 -1.75 9.15
N TRP A 143 10.99 -0.51 9.61
CA TRP A 143 10.09 0.57 9.16
C TRP A 143 10.80 1.39 8.10
N HIS A 144 10.06 1.82 7.06
CA HIS A 144 10.61 2.73 6.06
C HIS A 144 10.89 4.10 6.68
N GLU A 145 9.94 4.60 7.46
CA GLU A 145 10.11 5.80 8.27
C GLU A 145 9.11 5.81 9.43
N VAL A 146 9.43 6.58 10.47
CA VAL A 146 8.56 6.82 11.63
C VAL A 146 8.30 8.31 11.73
N ILE A 147 7.03 8.71 11.66
CA ILE A 147 6.58 10.10 11.73
C ILE A 147 5.75 10.29 12.99
N LEU A 148 6.27 11.05 13.96
CA LEU A 148 5.49 11.55 15.08
C LEU A 148 4.78 12.84 14.67
N VAL A 149 3.46 12.91 14.86
CA VAL A 149 2.67 14.11 14.55
C VAL A 149 2.16 14.75 15.83
N ASP A 150 2.78 15.88 16.19
CA ASP A 150 2.41 16.67 17.36
C ASP A 150 1.17 17.53 17.09
N GLY A 151 0.15 17.41 17.95
CA GLY A 151 -1.10 18.16 17.89
C GLY A 151 -1.08 19.50 18.64
N GLY A 152 0.11 20.04 18.94
CA GLY A 152 0.28 21.22 19.80
C GLY A 152 0.47 20.87 21.27
N SER A 153 1.38 19.94 21.57
CA SER A 153 1.70 19.59 22.97
C SER A 153 2.28 20.78 23.73
N ARG A 154 1.93 20.87 25.01
CA ARG A 154 2.40 21.91 25.95
C ARG A 154 3.44 21.39 26.94
N ASP A 155 3.62 20.07 27.01
CA ASP A 155 4.64 19.41 27.80
C ASP A 155 5.91 19.12 26.96
N ARG A 156 6.83 18.29 27.48
CA ARG A 156 8.08 17.98 26.78
C ARG A 156 7.93 16.87 25.72
N THR A 157 6.72 16.58 25.22
CA THR A 157 6.49 15.51 24.21
C THR A 157 7.40 15.66 23.00
N VAL A 158 7.44 16.85 22.39
CA VAL A 158 8.24 17.11 21.18
C VAL A 158 9.74 17.00 21.47
N GLU A 159 10.19 17.50 22.62
CA GLU A 159 11.58 17.41 23.06
C GLU A 159 12.00 15.95 23.19
N ARG A 160 11.23 15.13 23.92
CA ARG A 160 11.47 13.69 24.11
C ARG A 160 11.49 12.94 22.79
N ALA A 161 10.59 13.28 21.87
CA ALA A 161 10.53 12.63 20.56
C ALA A 161 11.78 12.89 19.72
N ARG A 162 12.27 14.15 19.71
CA ARG A 162 13.47 14.55 18.96
C ARG A 162 14.75 13.89 19.45
N THR A 163 14.79 13.42 20.69
CA THR A 163 15.94 12.64 21.20
C THR A 163 16.05 11.24 20.60
N VAL A 164 15.02 10.73 19.93
CA VAL A 164 15.01 9.38 19.36
C VAL A 164 15.49 9.43 17.90
N PRO A 165 16.60 8.78 17.54
CA PRO A 165 17.10 8.77 16.17
C PRO A 165 16.13 8.04 15.23
N GLY A 166 16.06 8.48 13.96
CA GLY A 166 15.17 7.88 12.95
C GLY A 166 13.70 8.30 13.05
N VAL A 167 13.34 9.21 13.97
CA VAL A 167 11.99 9.75 14.10
C VAL A 167 11.89 11.14 13.50
N ARG A 168 10.97 11.32 12.56
CA ARG A 168 10.61 12.64 12.02
C ARG A 168 9.45 13.22 12.81
N VAL A 169 9.60 14.44 13.33
CA VAL A 169 8.51 15.13 14.06
C VAL A 169 7.85 16.17 13.16
N VAL A 170 6.52 16.12 13.05
CA VAL A 170 5.70 17.03 12.24
C VAL A 170 4.66 17.70 13.12
N ALA A 171 4.48 19.02 12.98
CA ALA A 171 3.43 19.75 13.68
C ALA A 171 2.10 19.69 12.91
N SER A 172 1.00 19.65 13.65
CA SER A 172 -0.38 19.68 13.13
C SER A 172 -1.26 20.50 14.08
N PRO A 173 -2.33 21.14 13.59
CA PRO A 173 -3.43 21.55 14.45
C PRO A 173 -3.94 20.37 15.26
N ARG A 174 -4.43 20.66 16.47
CA ARG A 174 -5.03 19.68 17.37
C ARG A 174 -6.22 18.99 16.71
N GLY A 175 -6.28 17.67 16.91
CA GLY A 175 -7.35 16.81 16.44
C GLY A 175 -6.78 15.55 15.80
N ARG A 176 -7.29 14.40 16.23
CA ARG A 176 -6.79 13.09 15.82
C ARG A 176 -6.78 12.90 14.30
N ALA A 177 -7.90 13.17 13.63
CA ALA A 177 -7.99 13.07 12.17
C ALA A 177 -6.97 14.00 11.47
N ARG A 178 -6.82 15.24 11.96
CA ARG A 178 -5.89 16.22 11.41
C ARG A 178 -4.44 15.77 11.54
N GLN A 179 -4.06 15.28 12.72
CA GLN A 179 -2.73 14.74 12.98
C GLN A 179 -2.43 13.53 12.09
N MET A 180 -3.34 12.56 12.00
CA MET A 180 -3.15 11.38 11.16
C MET A 180 -3.06 11.75 9.66
N ASN A 181 -3.93 12.65 9.18
CA ASN A 181 -3.87 13.15 7.81
C ASN A 181 -2.56 13.91 7.52
N ARG A 182 -2.10 14.74 8.48
CA ARG A 182 -0.85 15.49 8.32
C ARG A 182 0.36 14.57 8.25
N GLY A 183 0.37 13.51 9.06
CA GLY A 183 1.40 12.47 8.97
C GLY A 183 1.35 11.70 7.66
N ALA A 184 0.17 11.32 7.20
CA ALA A 184 -0.03 10.65 5.91
C ALA A 184 0.42 11.50 4.72
N GLN A 185 0.25 12.83 4.78
CA GLN A 185 0.74 13.76 3.76
C GLN A 185 2.27 13.86 3.75
N ALA A 186 2.93 13.72 4.90
CA ALA A 186 4.38 13.77 5.02
C ALA A 186 5.07 12.43 4.69
N ALA A 187 4.30 11.35 4.62
CA ALA A 187 4.77 9.99 4.39
C ALA A 187 5.14 9.72 2.93
N THR A 188 6.18 8.90 2.75
CA THR A 188 6.76 8.47 1.48
C THR A 188 6.63 6.97 1.24
N GLY A 189 6.20 6.20 2.24
CA GLY A 189 5.97 4.77 2.13
C GLY A 189 4.74 4.40 1.28
N ASP A 190 4.72 3.14 0.85
CA ASP A 190 3.63 2.54 0.06
C ASP A 190 2.43 2.18 0.94
N VAL A 191 2.68 1.98 2.24
CA VAL A 191 1.69 1.63 3.27
C VAL A 191 1.83 2.59 4.45
N LEU A 192 0.69 3.06 4.94
CA LEU A 192 0.60 3.87 6.15
C LEU A 192 0.13 2.98 7.30
N LEU A 193 0.82 2.99 8.43
CA LEU A 193 0.42 2.36 9.69
C LEU A 193 0.17 3.45 10.74
N PHE A 194 -1.08 3.65 11.13
CA PHE A 194 -1.46 4.60 12.16
C PHE A 194 -1.34 3.93 13.53
N LEU A 195 -0.46 4.44 14.39
CA LEU A 195 -0.11 3.82 15.68
C LEU A 195 -0.15 4.85 16.81
N HIS A 196 -0.93 4.60 17.86
CA HIS A 196 -0.96 5.49 19.03
C HIS A 196 0.23 5.25 19.96
N VAL A 197 0.57 6.27 20.75
CA VAL A 197 1.70 6.23 21.69
C VAL A 197 1.53 5.17 22.78
N ASP A 198 0.29 4.83 23.16
CA ASP A 198 -0.03 3.85 24.20
C ASP A 198 -0.24 2.43 23.65
N VAL A 199 0.14 2.21 22.39
CA VAL A 199 -0.15 1.00 21.63
C VAL A 199 1.16 0.29 21.27
N ALA A 200 1.35 -0.91 21.81
CA ALA A 200 2.53 -1.73 21.56
C ALA A 200 2.28 -2.77 20.46
N LEU A 201 3.15 -2.78 19.44
CA LEU A 201 3.11 -3.75 18.35
C LEU A 201 3.86 -5.05 18.73
N PRO A 202 3.45 -6.21 18.18
CA PRO A 202 4.23 -7.45 18.30
C PRO A 202 5.54 -7.35 17.51
N GLU A 203 6.54 -8.17 17.86
CA GLU A 203 7.86 -8.17 17.20
C GLU A 203 7.78 -8.42 15.69
N ASP A 204 6.84 -9.25 15.24
CA ASP A 204 6.60 -9.58 13.83
C ASP A 204 5.58 -8.66 13.15
N ALA A 205 5.32 -7.47 13.69
CA ALA A 205 4.29 -6.55 13.20
C ALA A 205 4.45 -6.18 11.72
N ARG A 206 5.69 -5.94 11.24
CA ARG A 206 5.95 -5.63 9.83
C ARG A 206 5.42 -6.72 8.91
N ALA A 207 5.77 -7.98 9.19
CA ALA A 207 5.32 -9.13 8.41
C ALA A 207 3.79 -9.28 8.47
N ARG A 208 3.19 -9.02 9.63
CA ARG A 208 1.74 -9.07 9.83
C ARG A 208 0.96 -7.97 9.11
N VAL A 209 1.59 -6.83 8.85
CA VAL A 209 1.04 -5.77 7.98
C VAL A 209 1.21 -6.12 6.51
N ALA A 210 2.39 -6.63 6.13
CA ALA A 210 2.71 -6.94 4.73
C ALA A 210 1.89 -8.12 4.18
N ALA A 211 1.77 -9.21 4.94
CA ALA A 211 1.12 -10.45 4.50
C ALA A 211 -0.32 -10.27 3.96
N PRO A 212 -1.25 -9.59 4.65
CA PRO A 212 -2.60 -9.38 4.10
C PRO A 212 -2.62 -8.46 2.89
N LEU A 213 -1.65 -7.55 2.76
CA LEU A 213 -1.51 -6.67 1.60
C LEU A 213 -0.81 -7.33 0.40
N ALA A 214 -0.42 -8.60 0.50
CA ALA A 214 -0.01 -9.38 -0.67
C ALA A 214 -1.18 -9.62 -1.63
N ASP A 215 -2.43 -9.68 -1.13
CA ASP A 215 -3.63 -9.69 -1.96
C ASP A 215 -3.94 -8.25 -2.45
N PRO A 216 -3.93 -7.99 -3.78
CA PRO A 216 -4.28 -6.68 -4.33
C PRO A 216 -5.71 -6.22 -4.00
N ALA A 217 -6.64 -7.16 -3.71
CA ALA A 217 -8.00 -6.83 -3.30
C ALA A 217 -8.09 -6.31 -1.85
N VAL A 218 -7.05 -6.54 -1.04
CA VAL A 218 -6.96 -6.02 0.32
C VAL A 218 -6.29 -4.65 0.28
N VAL A 219 -7.04 -3.64 0.71
CA VAL A 219 -6.61 -2.23 0.67
C VAL A 219 -6.21 -1.70 2.05
N ALA A 220 -6.68 -2.36 3.11
CA ALA A 220 -6.42 -1.99 4.48
C ALA A 220 -6.53 -3.18 5.43
N GLY A 221 -6.06 -2.99 6.65
CA GLY A 221 -6.28 -3.91 7.75
C GLY A 221 -6.05 -3.26 9.11
N ALA A 222 -6.25 -4.05 10.16
CA ALA A 222 -5.99 -3.64 11.53
C ALA A 222 -5.66 -4.85 12.39
N PHE A 223 -4.97 -4.61 13.50
CA PHE A 223 -4.68 -5.64 14.50
C PHE A 223 -5.90 -5.93 15.36
N ARG A 224 -5.90 -7.05 16.08
CA ARG A 224 -6.88 -7.27 17.15
C ARG A 224 -6.42 -6.52 18.38
N THR A 225 -7.33 -5.87 19.07
CA THR A 225 -7.06 -5.29 20.38
C THR A 225 -7.10 -6.35 21.46
N TRP A 226 -6.20 -6.22 22.43
CA TRP A 226 -6.32 -6.84 23.72
C TRP A 226 -6.09 -5.77 24.78
N THR A 227 -7.18 -5.29 25.38
CA THR A 227 -7.09 -4.29 26.46
C THR A 227 -6.52 -4.98 27.70
N VAL A 228 -5.33 -4.58 28.14
CA VAL A 228 -4.77 -5.04 29.42
C VAL A 228 -5.08 -4.00 30.47
N ALA A 229 -5.78 -4.40 31.53
CA ALA A 229 -5.95 -3.55 32.71
C ALA A 229 -4.58 -3.41 33.38
N ASP A 230 -4.04 -2.19 33.43
CA ASP A 230 -2.84 -1.92 34.23
C ASP A 230 -3.21 -2.11 35.71
N GLN A 231 -2.75 -3.25 36.25
CA GLN A 231 -2.50 -3.57 37.66
C GLN A 231 -3.65 -3.65 38.68
N ARG A 232 -4.92 -3.44 38.31
CA ARG A 232 -6.04 -3.81 39.20
C ARG A 232 -7.11 -4.59 38.45
N ALA A 233 -7.17 -5.90 38.72
CA ALA A 233 -8.27 -6.76 38.30
C ALA A 233 -9.57 -6.27 38.97
N SER A 234 -10.32 -5.43 38.25
CA SER A 234 -11.68 -5.07 38.63
C SER A 234 -12.61 -6.23 38.26
N TRP A 235 -13.61 -6.54 39.09
CA TRP A 235 -14.67 -7.51 38.76
C TRP A 235 -15.45 -7.15 37.47
N LEU A 236 -15.32 -5.91 36.99
CA LEU A 236 -15.86 -5.41 35.73
C LEU A 236 -14.96 -5.66 34.51
N ALA A 237 -13.78 -6.27 34.69
CA ALA A 237 -12.85 -6.59 33.61
C ALA A 237 -13.47 -7.38 32.45
N PRO A 238 -14.43 -8.32 32.65
CA PRO A 238 -15.11 -8.99 31.54
C PRO A 238 -15.89 -8.04 30.61
N LEU A 239 -16.38 -6.90 31.11
CA LEU A 239 -17.11 -5.92 30.29
C LEU A 239 -16.22 -5.17 29.29
N LEU A 240 -14.91 -5.10 29.54
CA LEU A 240 -13.93 -4.56 28.59
C LEU A 240 -13.89 -5.40 27.30
N HIS A 241 -14.04 -6.72 27.43
CA HIS A 241 -13.92 -7.66 26.32
C HIS A 241 -15.19 -7.73 25.43
N LEU A 242 -16.31 -7.14 25.85
CA LEU A 242 -17.52 -7.03 25.03
C LEU A 242 -17.35 -6.03 23.86
N GLY A 243 -16.57 -4.96 24.06
CA GLY A 243 -16.18 -4.06 22.96
C GLY A 243 -15.34 -4.77 21.90
N ASP A 244 -14.42 -5.63 22.34
CA ASP A 244 -13.61 -6.49 21.47
C ASP A 244 -14.51 -7.48 20.69
N LEU A 245 -15.54 -8.06 21.33
CA LEU A 245 -16.51 -8.96 20.69
C LEU A 245 -17.30 -8.30 19.55
N ARG A 246 -17.66 -7.01 19.70
CA ARG A 246 -18.36 -6.24 18.66
C ARG A 246 -17.45 -5.87 17.48
N SER A 247 -16.17 -5.56 17.71
CA SER A 247 -15.21 -5.38 16.62
C SER A 247 -15.07 -6.67 15.80
N ARG A 248 -15.08 -7.83 16.47
CA ARG A 248 -15.03 -9.16 15.85
C ARG A 248 -16.27 -9.45 14.98
N TYR A 249 -17.44 -8.96 15.36
CA TYR A 249 -18.69 -9.18 14.61
C TYR A 249 -18.90 -8.16 13.48
N SER A 250 -18.54 -6.90 13.68
CA SER A 250 -18.75 -5.84 12.66
C SER A 250 -17.67 -5.82 11.57
N GLY A 251 -16.48 -6.35 11.85
CA GLY A 251 -15.34 -6.35 10.93
C GLY A 251 -14.83 -4.95 10.58
N LEU A 252 -15.20 -3.93 11.37
CA LEU A 252 -14.80 -2.54 11.17
C LEU A 252 -13.69 -2.20 12.16
N PRO A 253 -12.52 -1.77 11.68
CA PRO A 253 -11.43 -1.38 12.56
C PRO A 253 -11.76 -0.07 13.29
N TYR A 254 -11.42 -0.02 14.57
CA TYR A 254 -11.39 1.21 15.36
C TYR A 254 -9.94 1.67 15.46
N GLY A 255 -9.69 2.96 15.66
CA GLY A 255 -8.34 3.45 15.41
C GLY A 255 -7.34 3.22 16.52
N ASP A 256 -7.70 2.59 17.65
CA ASP A 256 -6.75 2.03 18.62
C ASP A 256 -6.20 0.66 18.18
N GLN A 257 -6.68 0.13 17.06
CA GLN A 257 -6.34 -1.19 16.53
C GLN A 257 -5.13 -1.18 15.59
N ALA A 258 -4.30 -0.13 15.62
CA ALA A 258 -3.15 0.04 14.73
C ALA A 258 -3.52 -0.17 13.24
N VAL A 259 -4.37 0.71 12.70
CA VAL A 259 -4.91 0.59 11.34
C VAL A 259 -3.80 0.80 10.31
N PHE A 260 -3.71 -0.09 9.33
CA PHE A 260 -2.82 0.07 8.18
C PHE A 260 -3.58 0.10 6.85
N VAL A 261 -3.08 0.87 5.90
CA VAL A 261 -3.74 1.13 4.61
C VAL A 261 -2.72 1.43 3.53
N ARG A 262 -3.01 1.03 2.29
CA ARG A 262 -2.21 1.45 1.12
C ARG A 262 -2.24 2.98 1.00
N ALA A 263 -1.09 3.61 0.89
CA ALA A 263 -0.97 5.07 0.83
C ALA A 263 -1.76 5.66 -0.36
N GLY A 264 -1.72 4.99 -1.52
CA GLY A 264 -2.52 5.37 -2.69
C GLY A 264 -4.03 5.34 -2.42
N THR A 265 -4.53 4.27 -1.82
CA THR A 265 -5.95 4.15 -1.46
C THR A 265 -6.36 5.19 -0.42
N PHE A 266 -5.53 5.43 0.60
CA PHE A 266 -5.81 6.44 1.62
C PHE A 266 -5.97 7.84 1.02
N ARG A 267 -5.08 8.22 0.07
CA ARG A 267 -5.20 9.47 -0.70
C ARG A 267 -6.46 9.50 -1.56
N GLN A 268 -6.76 8.40 -2.26
CA GLN A 268 -7.93 8.29 -3.13
C GLN A 268 -9.26 8.52 -2.38
N ILE A 269 -9.39 8.02 -1.15
CA ILE A 269 -10.61 8.18 -0.34
C ILE A 269 -10.67 9.50 0.45
N GLY A 270 -9.67 10.38 0.30
CA GLY A 270 -9.58 11.66 0.99
C GLY A 270 -9.15 11.60 2.46
N GLY A 271 -8.51 10.50 2.88
CA GLY A 271 -8.01 10.31 4.25
C GLY A 271 -9.09 10.25 5.34
N PHE A 272 -8.70 10.55 6.58
CA PHE A 272 -9.64 10.65 7.70
C PHE A 272 -10.54 11.89 7.53
N PRO A 273 -11.85 11.79 7.77
CA PRO A 273 -12.70 12.97 7.81
C PRO A 273 -12.33 13.87 9.00
N ASP A 274 -12.33 15.19 8.79
CA ASP A 274 -12.18 16.17 9.87
C ASP A 274 -13.47 16.27 10.69
N GLN A 275 -13.66 15.32 11.60
CA GLN A 275 -14.81 15.24 12.51
C GLN A 275 -14.34 14.93 13.93
N PRO A 276 -15.08 15.39 14.96
CA PRO A 276 -14.62 15.31 16.35
C PRO A 276 -14.67 13.91 16.97
N LEU A 277 -15.41 12.98 16.35
CA LEU A 277 -15.57 11.61 16.83
C LEU A 277 -15.97 10.69 15.67
N MET A 278 -15.68 9.40 15.78
CA MET A 278 -16.05 8.36 14.79
C MET A 278 -15.33 8.47 13.44
N GLU A 279 -14.23 9.22 13.39
CA GLU A 279 -13.38 9.39 12.22
C GLU A 279 -12.84 8.04 11.70
N ASP A 280 -12.52 7.11 12.61
CA ASP A 280 -12.05 5.75 12.25
C ASP A 280 -13.14 4.91 11.59
N LEU A 281 -14.37 5.00 12.11
CA LEU A 281 -15.52 4.26 11.61
C LEU A 281 -15.92 4.75 10.22
N GLU A 282 -15.88 6.06 10.01
CA GLU A 282 -16.13 6.66 8.70
C GLU A 282 -15.02 6.31 7.71
N LEU A 283 -13.74 6.34 8.13
CA LEU A 283 -12.63 5.84 7.31
C LEU A 283 -12.86 4.38 6.89
N ALA A 284 -13.20 3.50 7.84
CA ALA A 284 -13.46 2.09 7.56
C ALA A 284 -14.62 1.90 6.57
N ARG A 285 -15.69 2.69 6.67
CA ARG A 285 -16.80 2.68 5.69
C ARG A 285 -16.32 3.08 4.29
N ARG A 286 -15.51 4.13 4.18
CA ARG A 286 -14.94 4.58 2.90
C ARG A 286 -14.02 3.52 2.28
N LEU A 287 -13.16 2.90 3.09
CA LEU A 287 -12.27 1.83 2.66
C LEU A 287 -13.03 0.60 2.12
N ARG A 288 -14.12 0.18 2.78
CA ARG A 288 -14.94 -0.97 2.32
C ARG A 288 -15.59 -0.76 0.95
N ARG A 289 -15.78 0.49 0.51
CA ARG A 289 -16.32 0.80 -0.82
C ARG A 289 -15.30 0.59 -1.94
N VAL A 290 -14.01 0.61 -1.62
CA VAL A 290 -12.91 0.54 -2.62
C VAL A 290 -12.08 -0.73 -2.52
N GLY A 291 -12.27 -1.54 -1.47
CA GLY A 291 -11.61 -2.85 -1.34
C GLY A 291 -11.92 -3.59 -0.04
N ARG A 292 -11.22 -4.71 0.18
CA ARG A 292 -11.36 -5.54 1.38
C ARG A 292 -10.51 -5.00 2.53
N ILE A 293 -11.03 -5.16 3.75
CA ILE A 293 -10.31 -4.88 4.99
C ILE A 293 -10.04 -6.19 5.72
N ARG A 294 -8.80 -6.42 6.18
CA ARG A 294 -8.44 -7.64 6.91
C ARG A 294 -8.07 -7.35 8.37
N ILE A 295 -8.68 -8.08 9.30
CA ILE A 295 -8.29 -8.08 10.71
C ILE A 295 -7.20 -9.13 10.93
N VAL A 296 -6.03 -8.68 11.36
CA VAL A 296 -4.86 -9.50 11.66
C VAL A 296 -5.04 -10.16 13.03
N PRO A 297 -4.83 -11.49 13.16
CA PRO A 297 -5.04 -12.23 14.41
C PRO A 297 -3.90 -12.03 15.42
N ALA A 298 -3.26 -10.86 15.45
CA ALA A 298 -2.25 -10.50 16.44
C ALA A 298 -2.79 -9.44 17.37
N ARG A 299 -2.41 -9.57 18.64
CA ARG A 299 -2.93 -8.72 19.72
C ARG A 299 -2.03 -7.51 19.89
N VAL A 300 -2.66 -6.36 19.90
CA VAL A 300 -2.04 -5.10 20.24
C VAL A 300 -2.56 -4.65 21.60
N ARG A 301 -1.65 -4.23 22.48
CA ARG A 301 -1.98 -3.85 23.86
C ARG A 301 -2.38 -2.38 23.89
N VAL A 302 -3.58 -2.09 24.39
CA VAL A 302 -4.15 -0.73 24.53
C VAL A 302 -4.31 -0.40 26.02
N SER A 303 -4.08 0.86 26.41
CA SER A 303 -4.24 1.30 27.80
C SER A 303 -5.70 1.43 28.22
N GLY A 304 -6.13 0.64 29.21
CA GLY A 304 -7.50 0.68 29.75
C GLY A 304 -7.83 1.87 30.67
N ARG A 305 -6.97 2.90 30.75
CA ARG A 305 -7.06 3.99 31.76
C ARG A 305 -8.42 4.69 31.79
N ARG A 306 -8.98 4.98 30.62
CA ARG A 306 -10.27 5.68 30.49
C ARG A 306 -11.42 4.85 31.05
N PHE A 307 -11.44 3.56 30.71
CA PHE A 307 -12.45 2.63 31.21
C PHE A 307 -12.40 2.51 32.73
N LEU A 308 -11.20 2.35 33.31
CA LEU A 308 -11.03 2.22 34.76
C LEU A 308 -11.53 3.45 35.54
N ALA A 309 -11.53 4.64 34.94
CA ALA A 309 -12.05 5.84 35.57
C ALA A 309 -13.59 5.86 35.65
N ARG A 310 -14.30 5.36 34.64
CA ARG A 310 -15.78 5.29 34.61
C ARG A 310 -16.30 4.07 33.82
N PRO A 311 -16.27 2.86 34.39
CA PRO A 311 -16.49 1.61 33.66
C PRO A 311 -17.84 1.52 32.94
N LEU A 312 -18.95 1.83 33.63
CA LEU A 312 -20.29 1.74 33.08
C LEU A 312 -20.54 2.81 31.99
N TYR A 313 -20.04 4.03 32.21
CA TYR A 313 -20.14 5.11 31.23
C TYR A 313 -19.39 4.77 29.94
N TYR A 314 -18.14 4.31 30.05
CA TYR A 314 -17.36 3.91 28.87
C TYR A 314 -17.91 2.66 28.19
N PHE A 315 -18.46 1.70 28.95
CA PHE A 315 -19.16 0.55 28.39
C PHE A 315 -20.34 0.98 27.50
N LEU A 316 -21.21 1.86 28.00
CA LEU A 316 -22.34 2.37 27.23
C LEU A 316 -21.85 3.15 26.00
N LEU A 317 -20.82 3.97 26.16
CA LEU A 317 -20.25 4.77 25.09
C LEU A 317 -19.68 3.96 23.93
N VAL A 318 -18.82 2.99 24.24
CA VAL A 318 -18.13 2.17 23.24
C VAL A 318 -19.11 1.27 22.47
N ASN A 319 -20.26 0.93 23.06
CA ASN A 319 -21.27 0.10 22.44
C ASN A 319 -22.35 0.90 21.68
N PHE A 320 -22.90 1.96 22.29
CA PHE A 320 -24.05 2.67 21.73
C PHE A 320 -23.67 3.78 20.75
N MET A 321 -22.50 4.42 20.86
CA MET A 321 -22.19 5.54 19.95
C MET A 321 -21.90 5.16 18.51
N PRO A 322 -21.21 4.04 18.23
CA PRO A 322 -21.13 3.53 16.87
C PRO A 322 -22.49 3.18 16.28
N LEU A 323 -23.44 2.69 17.11
CA LEU A 323 -24.82 2.43 16.70
C LEU A 323 -25.55 3.72 16.36
N PHE A 324 -25.50 4.73 17.25
CA PHE A 324 -26.12 6.03 16.97
C PHE A 324 -25.53 6.71 15.73
N TYR A 325 -24.21 6.62 15.52
CA TYR A 325 -23.58 7.12 14.30
C TYR A 325 -24.05 6.36 13.05
N ALA A 326 -24.25 5.04 13.16
CA ALA A 326 -24.84 4.23 12.08
C ALA A 326 -26.30 4.58 11.78
N LEU A 327 -27.05 5.01 12.79
CA LEU A 327 -28.43 5.52 12.66
C LEU A 327 -28.48 6.99 12.18
N GLY A 328 -27.35 7.61 11.84
CA GLY A 328 -27.29 8.96 11.26
C GLY A 328 -27.17 10.10 12.27
N VAL A 329 -26.92 9.81 13.56
CA VAL A 329 -26.64 10.89 14.54
C VAL A 329 -25.31 11.56 14.20
N PRO A 330 -25.27 12.90 14.02
CA PRO A 330 -24.05 13.61 13.66
C PRO A 330 -22.92 13.43 14.70
N ALA A 331 -21.68 13.25 14.22
CA ALA A 331 -20.50 13.12 15.07
C ALA A 331 -20.33 14.27 16.08
N THR A 332 -20.74 15.49 15.71
CA THR A 332 -20.71 16.67 16.58
C THR A 332 -21.64 16.53 17.79
N ARG A 333 -22.81 15.88 17.64
CA ARG A 333 -23.73 15.61 18.77
C ARG A 333 -23.18 14.51 19.67
N LEU A 334 -22.60 13.46 19.08
CA LEU A 334 -21.97 12.37 19.84
C LEU A 334 -20.77 12.88 20.65
N ALA A 335 -19.95 13.75 20.07
CA ALA A 335 -18.82 14.37 20.77
C ALA A 335 -19.26 15.19 22.00
N ARG A 336 -20.36 15.96 21.91
CA ARG A 336 -20.90 16.68 23.08
C ARG A 336 -21.33 15.75 24.21
N LEU A 337 -21.91 14.60 23.87
CA LEU A 337 -22.34 13.59 24.85
C LEU A 337 -21.16 12.79 25.43
N TYR A 338 -20.06 12.67 24.67
CA TYR A 338 -18.81 12.06 25.10
C TYR A 338 -17.98 12.94 26.04
N GLY A 339 -18.13 14.26 25.95
CA GLY A 339 -17.22 15.23 26.57
C GLY A 339 -15.96 15.45 25.72
N ASP A 340 -15.08 16.38 26.14
CA ASP A 340 -13.86 16.74 25.40
C ASP A 340 -13.02 15.49 25.07
N PRO A 341 -12.97 15.05 23.79
CA PRO A 341 -12.25 13.84 23.39
C PRO A 341 -10.72 13.98 23.48
N ARG A 342 -10.26 15.22 23.69
CA ARG A 342 -8.95 15.80 23.39
C ARG A 342 -8.61 15.93 21.92
#